data_AF-A0A9P5YDD2-F1
#
_entry.id   AF-A0A9P5YDD2-F1
#
_cell.length_a   1.000
_cell.length_b   1.000
_cell.length_c   1.000
_cell.angle_alpha   90.00
_cell.angle_beta   90.00
_cell.angle_gamma   90.00
#
_symmetry.space_group_name_H-M   'P 1'
#
loop_
_entity.id
_entity.type
_entity.pdbx_description
1 polymer ?
#
loop_
_entity_poly.entity_id
_entity_poly.type
_entity_poly.pdbx_seq_one_letter_code
_entity_poly.pdbx_strand_id
1 'polypeptide(L)' 'YPRGQGIGGSTLNNAAINILGGTRDDFDGLAKTFNDPSWSRDNMQNYLRLIENN' A
#
# COMPACT_ATOMS: atom_id res chain seq x y z
N TYR A 1 1.09 1.13 21.14
CA TYR A 1 1.00 1.56 19.73
C TYR A 1 -0.32 2.28 19.52
N PRO A 2 -0.36 3.55 19.08
CA PRO A 2 -1.60 4.29 18.91
C PRO A 2 -2.43 3.71 17.74
N ARG A 3 -3.73 3.52 17.97
CA ARG A 3 -4.70 3.05 16.98
C ARG A 3 -5.92 3.97 17.07
N GLY A 4 -6.34 4.55 15.95
CA GLY A 4 -7.54 5.38 15.94
C GLY A 4 -8.81 4.55 16.14
N GLN A 5 -9.73 5.04 16.97
CA GLN A 5 -11.04 4.45 17.21
C GLN A 5 -12.12 5.40 16.69
N GLY A 6 -12.93 4.96 15.72
CA GLY A 6 -13.92 5.78 15.01
C GLY A 6 -14.08 5.35 13.54
N ILE A 7 -15.04 5.93 12.81
CA ILE A 7 -15.21 5.68 11.37
C ILE A 7 -13.99 6.25 10.63
N GLY A 8 -13.21 5.40 9.96
CA GLY A 8 -11.90 5.74 9.38
C GLY A 8 -10.72 5.17 10.18
N GLY A 9 -10.93 4.75 11.43
CA GLY A 9 -9.90 4.09 12.23
C GLY A 9 -8.63 4.93 12.34
N SER A 10 -7.49 4.36 11.95
CA SER A 10 -6.21 5.07 12.02
C SER A 10 -5.99 6.09 10.89
N THR A 11 -6.86 6.18 9.88
CA THR A 11 -6.77 7.26 8.88
C THR A 11 -7.25 8.60 9.45
N LEU A 12 -8.02 8.59 10.54
CA LEU A 12 -8.44 9.80 11.25
C LEU A 12 -7.29 10.53 11.96
N ASN A 13 -6.24 9.80 12.35
CA ASN A 13 -5.19 10.29 13.23
C ASN A 13 -3.76 9.97 12.74
N ASN A 14 -3.60 9.50 11.51
CA ASN A 14 -2.28 9.35 10.90
C ASN A 14 -1.74 10.71 10.42
N ALA A 15 -0.47 10.76 10.04
CA ALA A 15 0.18 11.98 9.55
C ALA A 15 -0.24 12.40 8.13
N ALA A 16 -1.21 11.71 7.51
CA ALA A 16 -1.64 11.89 6.12
C ALA A 16 -0.51 11.79 5.05
N ILE A 17 0.68 11.32 5.41
CA ILE A 17 1.79 11.10 4.48
C ILE A 17 1.50 9.83 3.68
N ASN A 18 1.44 9.96 2.35
CA ASN A 18 1.26 8.83 1.44
C ASN A 18 2.58 8.48 0.75
N ILE A 19 3.17 7.32 1.09
CA ILE A 19 4.36 6.77 0.44
C ILE A 19 3.97 5.42 -0.15
N LEU A 20 4.04 5.31 -1.47
CA LEU A 20 3.63 4.11 -2.20
C LEU A 20 4.83 3.21 -2.51
N GLY A 21 5.10 2.23 -1.64
CA GLY A 21 6.19 1.25 -1.75
C GLY A 21 7.52 1.88 -2.12
N GLY A 22 8.28 2.24 -1.07
CA GLY A 22 9.49 3.07 -1.18
C GLY A 22 10.52 2.55 -2.17
N THR A 23 10.49 1.27 -2.51
CA THR A 23 11.29 0.66 -3.59
C THR A 23 10.49 -0.40 -4.38
N ARG A 24 11.00 -0.76 -5.56
CA ARG A 24 10.45 -1.88 -6.35
C ARG A 24 10.50 -3.20 -5.58
N ASP A 25 11.57 -3.41 -4.82
CA ASP A 25 11.82 -4.62 -4.05
C ASP A 25 10.79 -4.86 -2.94
N ASP A 26 10.14 -3.81 -2.42
CA ASP A 26 9.08 -3.96 -1.40
C ASP A 26 7.92 -4.81 -1.92
N PHE A 27 7.57 -4.67 -3.21
CA PHE A 27 6.49 -5.41 -3.85
C PHE A 27 6.97 -6.70 -4.50
N ASP A 28 8.10 -6.65 -5.20
CA ASP A 28 8.65 -7.85 -5.85
C ASP A 28 9.11 -8.89 -4.81
N GLY A 29 9.54 -8.44 -3.62
CA GLY A 29 9.80 -9.29 -2.47
C GLY A 29 8.54 -9.99 -1.93
N LEU A 30 7.40 -9.30 -1.89
CA LEU A 30 6.11 -9.91 -1.55
C LEU A 30 5.70 -10.95 -2.60
N ALA A 31 5.80 -10.60 -3.89
CA ALA A 31 5.49 -11.51 -4.98
C ALA A 31 6.33 -12.80 -4.92
N LYS A 32 7.61 -12.68 -4.60
CA LYS A 32 8.50 -13.82 -4.37
C LYS A 32 8.13 -14.63 -3.12
N THR A 33 7.84 -13.94 -2.01
CA THR A 33 7.54 -14.59 -0.71
C THR A 33 6.26 -15.41 -0.79
N PHE A 34 5.24 -14.89 -1.46
CA PHE A 34 3.94 -15.54 -1.60
C PHE A 34 3.81 -16.36 -2.89
N ASN A 35 4.85 -16.39 -3.73
CA ASN A 35 4.85 -17.01 -5.05
C ASN A 35 3.63 -16.60 -5.89
N ASP A 36 3.27 -15.31 -5.82
CA ASP A 36 2.10 -14.74 -6.48
C ASP A 36 2.51 -13.44 -7.20
N PRO A 37 2.54 -13.44 -8.55
CA PRO A 37 2.96 -12.28 -9.32
C PRO A 37 1.98 -11.11 -9.22
N SER A 38 0.75 -11.31 -8.73
CA SER A 38 -0.22 -10.22 -8.55
C SER A 38 0.29 -9.13 -7.60
N TRP A 39 1.19 -9.49 -6.67
CA TRP A 39 1.84 -8.57 -5.73
C TRP A 39 3.05 -7.83 -6.30
N SER A 40 3.50 -8.15 -7.51
CA SER A 40 4.64 -7.46 -8.14
C SER A 40 4.38 -5.97 -8.29
N ARG A 41 5.45 -5.17 -8.32
CA ARG A 41 5.34 -3.70 -8.40
C ARG A 41 4.46 -3.25 -9.57
N ASP A 42 4.63 -3.91 -10.72
CA ASP A 42 3.97 -3.55 -11.97
C ASP A 42 2.45 -3.81 -11.90
N ASN A 43 2.05 -4.94 -11.32
CA ASN A 43 0.64 -5.28 -11.14
C ASN A 43 -0.03 -4.38 -10.09
N MET A 44 0.65 -4.15 -8.96
CA MET A 44 0.15 -3.27 -7.90
C MET A 44 0.04 -1.80 -8.34
N GLN A 45 0.90 -1.35 -9.25
CA GLN A 45 0.87 0.02 -9.75
C GLN A 45 -0.43 0.36 -10.49
N ASN A 46 -1.07 -0.61 -11.13
CA ASN A 46 -2.35 -0.38 -11.80
C ASN A 46 -3.45 0.01 -10.79
N TYR A 47 -3.51 -0.67 -9.64
CA TYR A 47 -4.45 -0.35 -8.57
C TYR A 47 -4.12 0.97 -7.88
N LEU A 48 -2.84 1.26 -7.65
CA LEU A 48 -2.42 2.51 -7.03
C LEU A 48 -2.79 3.73 -7.88
N ARG A 49 -2.65 3.65 -9.21
CA ARG A 49 -3.10 4.71 -10.13
C ARG A 49 -4.61 4.95 -10.08
N LEU A 50 -5.41 3.92 -9.81
CA LEU A 50 -6.87 4.09 -9.63
C LEU A 50 -7.20 4.79 -8.31
N ILE A 51 -6.42 4.54 -7.27
CA ILE A 51 -6.59 5.19 -5.96
C ILE A 51 -6.15 6.66 -6.02
N GLU A 52 -5.08 6.99 -6.75
CA GLU A 52 -4.60 8.36 -6.91
C GLU A 52 -5.53 9.26 -7.76
N ASN A 53 -6.30 8.67 -8.68
CA ASN A 53 -7.21 9.40 -9.57
C ASN A 53 -8.67 9.41 -9.08
N ASN A 54 -8.90 9.34 -7.76
CA ASN A 54 -10.23 9.49 -7.14
C ASN A 54 -10.42 10.87 -6.50
#